data_AF-X1PHI2-F1
#
_entry.id   AF-X1PHI2-F1
#
_cell.length_a   1.000
_cell.length_b   1.000
_cell.length_c   1.000
_cell.angle_alpha   90.00
_cell.angle_beta   90.00
_cell.angle_gamma   90.00
#
_symmetry.space_group_name_H-M   'P 1'
#
loop_
_entity.id
_entity.type
_entity.pdbx_description
1 polymer ?
#
loop_
_entity_poly.entity_id
_entity_poly.type
_entity_poly.pdbx_seq_one_letter_code
_entity_poly.pdbx_strand_id
1 'polypeptide(L)' 'MAIYTAGYEGLSIDAFIARLKQAQIDKVLDVREYPLSRKPGFSKKAFAQCLADAGIAYEHSPPLGCP' A
#
# COMPACT_ATOMS: atom_id res chain seq x y z
N MET A 1 -15.03 13.07 -3.12
CA MET A 1 -13.88 12.33 -2.58
C MET A 1 -14.18 10.85 -2.72
N ALA A 2 -13.29 10.08 -3.37
CA ALA A 2 -13.50 8.65 -3.62
C ALA A 2 -12.55 7.84 -2.74
N ILE A 3 -13.04 6.74 -2.18
CA ILE A 3 -12.25 5.81 -1.38
C ILE A 3 -12.26 4.47 -2.11
N TYR A 4 -11.10 3.85 -2.20
CA TYR A 4 -10.90 2.55 -2.84
C TYR A 4 -10.31 1.57 -1.84
N THR A 5 -10.55 0.28 -2.07
CA THR A 5 -9.90 -0.81 -1.35
C THR A 5 -8.91 -1.50 -2.27
N ALA A 6 -7.71 -1.80 -1.78
CA ALA A 6 -6.69 -2.51 -2.54
C ALA A 6 -6.07 -3.63 -1.70
N GLY A 7 -6.26 -4.88 -2.13
CA GLY A 7 -5.53 -6.04 -1.62
C GLY A 7 -4.33 -6.36 -2.51
N TYR A 8 -3.26 -6.88 -1.91
CA TYR A 8 -2.03 -7.28 -2.62
C TYR A 8 -1.85 -8.80 -2.74
N GLU A 9 -2.88 -9.58 -2.42
CA GLU A 9 -2.86 -11.04 -2.57
C GLU A 9 -2.56 -11.42 -4.03
N GLY A 10 -1.68 -12.41 -4.25
CA GLY A 10 -1.25 -12.80 -5.61
C GLY A 10 -0.37 -11.80 -6.38
N LEU A 11 -0.29 -10.53 -5.99
CA LEU A 11 0.44 -9.48 -6.74
C LEU A 11 1.88 -9.26 -6.27
N SER A 12 2.85 -9.16 -7.18
CA SER A 12 4.17 -8.58 -6.84
C SER A 12 4.02 -7.09 -6.47
N ILE A 13 5.05 -6.52 -5.83
CA ILE A 13 5.04 -5.09 -5.49
C ILE A 13 4.91 -4.21 -6.74
N ASP A 14 5.59 -4.57 -7.84
CA ASP A 14 5.51 -3.85 -9.11
C ASP A 14 4.12 -3.92 -9.73
N ALA A 15 3.50 -5.10 -9.72
CA ALA A 15 2.13 -5.28 -10.22
C ALA A 15 1.11 -4.50 -9.38
N PHE A 16 1.31 -4.46 -8.06
CA PHE A 16 0.47 -3.67 -7.16
C PHE A 16 0.60 -2.16 -7.44
N ILE A 17 1.82 -1.65 -7.59
CA ILE A 17 2.07 -0.24 -7.93
C ILE A 17 1.49 0.13 -9.29
N ALA A 18 1.67 -0.73 -10.29
CA ALA A 18 1.09 -0.52 -11.63
C ALA A 18 -0.44 -0.40 -11.55
N ARG A 19 -1.10 -1.26 -10.75
CA ARG A 19 -2.54 -1.20 -10.52
C ARG A 19 -2.97 0.11 -9.84
N LEU A 20 -2.23 0.58 -8.83
CA LEU A 20 -2.50 1.86 -8.18
C LEU A 20 -2.40 3.03 -9.17
N LYS A 21 -1.38 3.04 -10.02
CA LYS A 21 -1.20 4.07 -11.06
C LYS A 21 -2.31 4.05 -12.11
N GLN A 22 -2.73 2.86 -12.56
CA GLN A 22 -3.84 2.71 -13.50
C GLN A 22 -5.16 3.23 -12.91
N ALA A 23 -5.36 3.05 -11.60
CA ALA A 23 -6.50 3.60 -10.87
C ALA A 23 -6.31 5.07 -10.45
N GLN A 24 -5.21 5.72 -10.86
CA GLN A 24 -4.86 7.11 -10.54
C GLN A 24 -4.84 7.41 -9.03
N ILE A 25 -4.39 6.43 -8.24
CA ILE A 25 -4.25 6.58 -6.78
C ILE A 25 -2.97 7.35 -6.48
N ASP A 26 -3.10 8.40 -5.68
CA ASP A 26 -2.05 9.30 -5.22
C ASP A 26 -1.60 8.99 -3.78
N LYS A 27 -2.44 8.34 -2.97
CA LYS A 27 -2.16 8.01 -1.57
C LYS A 27 -2.67 6.62 -1.17
N VAL A 28 -1.81 5.88 -0.45
CA VAL A 28 -2.16 4.61 0.22
C VAL A 28 -2.24 4.85 1.72
N LEU A 29 -3.41 4.55 2.29
CA LEU A 29 -3.63 4.49 3.72
C LEU A 29 -3.58 3.02 4.17
N ASP A 30 -2.55 2.68 4.94
CA ASP A 30 -2.33 1.34 5.45
C ASP A 30 -2.91 1.22 6.85
N VAL A 31 -3.98 0.45 6.97
CA VAL A 31 -4.74 0.26 8.22
C VAL A 31 -4.35 -1.03 8.95
N ARG A 32 -3.29 -1.73 8.51
CA ARG A 32 -2.82 -2.95 9.18
C ARG A 32 -2.34 -2.63 10.59
N GLU A 33 -2.76 -3.39 11.59
CA GLU A 33 -2.24 -3.28 12.97
C GLU A 33 -0.71 -3.40 12.97
N TYR A 34 -0.21 -4.45 12.32
CA TYR A 34 1.20 -4.68 12.09
C TYR A 34 1.50 -4.72 10.58
N PRO A 35 2.16 -3.71 10.00
CA PRO A 35 2.51 -3.65 8.58
C PRO A 35 3.75 -4.51 8.25
N LEU A 36 3.73 -5.75 8.74
CA LEU A 36 4.73 -6.78 8.53
C LEU A 36 4.23 -7.75 7.46
N SER A 37 5.07 -8.06 6.48
CA SER A 37 4.72 -9.01 5.42
C SER A 37 5.93 -9.84 5.03
N ARG A 38 5.73 -11.16 4.88
CA ARG A 38 6.71 -12.07 4.28
C ARG A 38 6.81 -11.91 2.77
N LYS A 39 5.84 -11.22 2.16
CA LYS A 39 5.85 -10.94 0.72
C LYS A 39 6.86 -9.83 0.42
N PRO A 40 7.81 -10.04 -0.51
CA PRO A 40 8.82 -9.03 -0.86
C PRO A 40 8.16 -7.70 -1.22
N GLY A 41 8.70 -6.60 -0.69
CA GLY A 41 8.20 -5.24 -0.94
C GLY A 41 6.99 -4.79 -0.12
N PHE A 42 6.35 -5.66 0.68
CA PHE A 42 5.13 -5.32 1.43
C PHE A 42 5.32 -5.11 2.94
N SER A 43 6.55 -5.22 3.44
CA SER A 43 6.91 -4.78 4.80
C SER A 43 7.04 -3.26 4.84
N LYS A 44 6.56 -2.61 5.93
CA LYS A 44 6.39 -1.15 6.07
C LYS A 44 7.45 -0.30 5.36
N LYS A 45 8.74 -0.49 5.69
CA LYS A 45 9.84 0.31 5.13
C LYS A 45 10.00 0.13 3.63
N ALA A 46 10.00 -1.12 3.15
CA ALA A 46 10.12 -1.42 1.73
C ALA A 46 8.89 -0.91 0.97
N PHE A 47 7.70 -1.10 1.53
CA PHE A 47 6.45 -0.68 0.92
C PHE A 47 6.37 0.85 0.78
N ALA A 48 6.72 1.58 1.85
CA ALA A 48 6.80 3.03 1.82
C ALA A 48 7.81 3.53 0.78
N GLN A 49 8.98 2.88 0.67
CA GLN A 49 9.98 3.23 -0.33
C GLN A 49 9.47 3.01 -1.76
N CYS A 50 8.93 1.83 -2.06
CA CYS A 50 8.43 1.53 -3.40
C CYS A 50 7.26 2.45 -3.81
N LEU A 51 6.39 2.83 -2.86
CA LEU A 51 5.34 3.82 -3.12
C LEU A 51 5.91 5.22 -3.37
N ALA A 52 6.89 5.66 -2.56
CA ALA A 52 7.54 6.95 -2.74
C ALA A 52 8.26 7.05 -4.10
N ASP A 53 8.99 6.00 -4.50
CA ASP A 53 9.65 5.92 -5.82
C ASP A 53 8.64 5.97 -6.97
N ALA A 54 7.41 5.52 -6.72
CA ALA A 54 6.30 5.57 -7.65
C ALA A 54 5.52 6.90 -7.64
N GLY A 55 5.86 7.84 -6.74
CA GLY A 55 5.17 9.11 -6.55
C GLY A 55 3.85 8.99 -5.77
N ILE A 56 3.66 7.91 -5.01
CA ILE A 56 2.44 7.63 -4.23
C ILE A 56 2.75 7.86 -2.74
N ALA A 57 1.95 8.70 -2.08
CA ALA A 57 2.08 8.95 -0.65
C ALA A 57 1.68 7.71 0.16
N TYR A 58 2.38 7.47 1.27
CA TYR A 58 2.09 6.37 2.18
C TYR A 58 1.84 6.90 3.59
N GLU A 59 0.74 6.48 4.21
CA GLU A 59 0.44 6.75 5.60
C GLU A 59 0.00 5.46 6.30
N HIS A 60 0.57 5.17 7.47
CA HIS A 60 0.18 4.03 8.30
C HIS A 60 -0.73 4.53 9.41
N SER A 61 -1.98 4.06 9.44
CA SER A 61 -3.02 4.45 10.39
C SER A 61 -3.74 3.23 10.99
N PRO A 62 -3.10 2.53 11.95
CA PRO A 62 -3.72 1.41 12.68
C PRO A 62 -5.10 1.70 13.29
N PRO A 63 -5.39 2.90 13.84
CA PRO A 63 -6.69 3.18 14.45
C PRO A 63 -7.89 3.08 13.49
N LEU A 64 -7.65 3.09 12.18
CA LEU A 64 -8.67 2.94 11.15
C LEU A 64 -8.87 1.48 10.72
N GLY A 65 -8.08 0.55 11.27
CA GLY A 65 -8.21 -0.89 11.05
C GLY A 65 -9.17 -1.56 12.04
N CYS A 66 -9.29 -2.87 11.94
CA CYS A 66 -9.91 -3.68 12.98
C CYS A 66 -8.82 -4.14 13.95
N PRO A 67 -8.98 -3.93 15.28
CA PRO A 67 -8.13 -4.52 16.29
C PRO A 67 -8.33 -6.04 16.40
#